data_AF-A0A5R8M0V9-F1
#
_entry.id   AF-A0A5R8M0V9-F1
#
_cell.length_a   1.000
_cell.length_b   1.000
_cell.length_c   1.000
_cell.angle_alpha   90.00
_cell.angle_beta   90.00
_cell.angle_gamma   90.00
#
_symmetry.space_group_name_H-M   'P 1'
#
loop_
_entity.id
_entity.type
_entity.pdbx_description
1 polymer ?
#
loop_
_entity_poly.entity_id
_entity_poly.type
_entity_poly.pdbx_seq_one_letter_code
_entity_poly.pdbx_strand_id
1 'polypeptide(L)' 'MKHAKAGMTVLCQANGNMEHAFIGQIEKCYENAALVKILDYDKRDRFNVQDLIGRTVIAFNKMK' A
#
# COMPACT_ATOMS: atom_id res chain seq x y z
N MET A 1 -9.73 8.83 3.19
CA MET A 1 -8.79 9.97 3.03
C MET A 1 -9.34 10.96 2.00
N LYS A 2 -9.65 12.22 2.36
CA LYS A 2 -10.15 13.22 1.39
C LYS A 2 -9.04 13.90 0.55
N HIS A 3 -7.76 13.58 0.78
CA HIS A 3 -6.62 14.30 0.17
C HIS A 3 -5.51 13.39 -0.37
N ALA A 4 -5.77 12.09 -0.60
CA ALA A 4 -4.76 11.19 -1.13
C ALA A 4 -4.34 11.59 -2.56
N LYS A 5 -3.04 11.77 -2.80
CA LYS A 5 -2.46 12.13 -4.10
C LYS A 5 -1.19 11.34 -4.38
N ALA A 6 -0.83 11.21 -5.66
CA ALA A 6 0.43 10.61 -6.09
C ALA A 6 1.64 11.30 -5.41
N GLY A 7 2.64 10.50 -5.08
CA GLY A 7 3.86 10.91 -4.37
C GLY A 7 3.75 10.88 -2.84
N MET A 8 2.55 10.82 -2.26
CA MET A 8 2.40 10.73 -0.80
C MET A 8 2.85 9.37 -0.27
N THR A 9 3.64 9.40 0.80
CA THR A 9 3.93 8.23 1.61
C THR A 9 2.84 8.07 2.67
N VAL A 10 2.27 6.86 2.77
CA VAL A 10 1.16 6.53 3.66
C VAL A 10 1.44 5.22 4.41
N LEU A 11 0.90 5.11 5.62
CA LEU A 11 0.89 3.84 6.35
C LEU A 11 -0.31 3.02 5.89
N CYS A 12 -0.06 1.85 5.33
CA CYS A 12 -1.07 0.92 4.84
C CYS A 12 -1.31 -0.18 5.88
N GLN A 13 -2.57 -0.41 6.23
CA GLN A 13 -2.96 -1.57 7.05
C GLN A 13 -2.93 -2.86 6.21
N ALA A 14 -2.78 -4.00 6.89
CA ALA A 14 -2.94 -5.32 6.28
C ALA A 14 -4.29 -5.43 5.55
N ASN A 15 -4.27 -6.04 4.36
CA ASN A 15 -5.41 -6.03 3.43
C ASN A 15 -5.60 -7.33 2.64
N GLY A 16 -4.99 -8.43 3.10
CA GLY A 16 -5.05 -9.74 2.44
C GLY A 16 -3.96 -9.93 1.37
N ASN A 17 -3.52 -8.86 0.70
CA ASN A 17 -2.33 -8.91 -0.16
C ASN A 17 -1.05 -8.89 0.71
N MET A 18 -1.06 -8.05 1.74
CA MET A 18 -0.03 -7.97 2.77
C MET A 18 -0.65 -8.40 4.11
N GLU A 19 0.05 -9.24 4.88
CA GLU A 19 -0.43 -9.74 6.18
C GLU A 19 -0.12 -8.77 7.31
N HIS A 20 0.89 -7.90 7.16
CA HIS A 20 1.26 -6.88 8.12
C HIS A 20 1.09 -5.47 7.55
N ALA A 21 1.15 -4.47 8.43
CA ALA A 21 1.17 -3.07 8.02
C ALA A 21 2.50 -2.76 7.30
N PHE A 22 2.44 -1.87 6.31
CA PHE A 22 3.59 -1.53 5.47
C PHE A 22 3.55 -0.05 5.09
N ILE A 23 4.71 0.50 4.72
CA ILE A 23 4.84 1.87 4.21
C ILE A 23 4.76 1.83 2.70
N GLY A 24 3.82 2.58 2.13
CA GLY A 24 3.61 2.68 0.70
C GLY A 24 3.70 4.12 0.19
N GLN A 25 4.15 4.30 -1.05
CA GLN A 25 4.03 5.57 -1.76
C GLN A 25 2.95 5.46 -2.84
N ILE A 26 1.99 6.39 -2.84
CA ILE A 26 0.93 6.45 -3.84
C ILE A 26 1.53 6.73 -5.22
N GLU A 27 1.32 5.82 -6.16
CA GLU A 27 1.67 6.02 -7.58
C GLU A 27 0.45 6.48 -8.39
N LYS A 28 -0.75 5.96 -8.08
CA LYS A 28 -1.99 6.31 -8.80
C LYS A 28 -3.21 6.23 -7.88
N CYS A 29 -4.04 7.27 -7.87
CA CYS A 29 -5.32 7.28 -7.16
C CYS A 29 -6.46 6.75 -8.05
N TYR A 30 -7.36 5.98 -7.45
CA TYR A 30 -8.66 5.58 -7.98
C TYR A 30 -9.77 6.21 -7.14
N GLU A 31 -11.03 5.85 -7.40
CA GLU A 31 -12.18 6.41 -6.67
C GLU A 31 -12.14 6.12 -5.16
N ASN A 32 -11.85 4.87 -4.77
CA ASN A 32 -11.89 4.40 -3.37
C ASN A 32 -10.58 3.79 -2.87
N ALA A 33 -9.54 3.79 -3.70
CA ALA A 33 -8.28 3.11 -3.44
C ALA A 33 -7.12 3.81 -4.17
N ALA A 34 -5.90 3.39 -3.89
CA ALA A 34 -4.74 3.77 -4.68
C ALA A 34 -3.81 2.58 -4.93
N LEU A 35 -3.12 2.62 -6.07
CA LEU A 35 -1.93 1.82 -6.31
C LEU A 35 -0.77 2.45 -5.54
N VAL A 36 -0.10 1.65 -4.72
CA VAL A 36 1.08 2.07 -3.95
C VAL A 36 2.29 1.21 -4.29
N LYS A 37 3.45 1.86 -4.36
CA LYS A 37 4.75 1.20 -4.31
C LYS A 37 5.12 0.90 -2.86
N ILE A 38 5.46 -0.34 -2.55
CA ILE A 38 5.87 -0.77 -1.21
C ILE A 38 7.30 -0.29 -0.96
N LEU A 39 7.51 0.46 0.12
CA LEU A 39 8.80 1.05 0.50
C LEU A 39 9.44 0.34 1.68
N ASP A 40 8.64 -0.04 2.67
CA ASP A 40 9.07 -0.77 3.86
C ASP A 40 7.96 -1.71 4.32
N TYR A 41 8.32 -2.89 4.79
CA TYR A 41 7.39 -3.97 5.11
C TYR A 41 7.99 -4.95 6.12
N ASP A 42 7.14 -5.70 6.82
CA ASP A 42 7.59 -6.75 7.73
C ASP A 42 8.26 -7.89 6.95
N LYS A 43 9.42 -8.38 7.41
CA LYS A 43 10.16 -9.48 6.76
C LYS A 43 9.33 -10.73 6.47
N ARG A 44 8.24 -10.95 7.21
CA ARG A 44 7.29 -12.08 7.00
C ARG A 44 6.51 -11.94 5.69
N ASP A 45 6.28 -10.74 5.21
CA ASP A 45 5.59 -10.46 3.94
C ASP A 45 6.53 -10.51 2.71
N ARG A 46 7.79 -10.97 2.86
CA ARG A 46 8.78 -10.98 1.76
C ARG A 46 8.27 -11.65 0.49
N PHE A 47 7.60 -12.80 0.61
CA PHE A 47 7.06 -13.52 -0.54
C PHE A 47 5.87 -12.77 -1.16
N ASN A 48 4.98 -12.23 -0.34
CA ASN A 48 3.87 -11.38 -0.81
C ASN A 48 4.39 -10.19 -1.62
N VAL A 49 5.41 -9.47 -1.13
CA VAL A 49 6.00 -8.34 -1.85
C VAL A 49 6.61 -8.77 -3.18
N GLN A 50 7.23 -9.94 -3.24
CA GLN A 50 7.83 -10.49 -4.45
C GLN A 50 6.75 -10.84 -5.49
N ASP A 51 5.68 -11.51 -5.08
CA ASP A 51 4.55 -11.89 -5.95
C ASP A 51 3.79 -10.65 -6.47
N LEU A 52 3.73 -9.61 -5.64
CA LEU A 52 3.15 -8.31 -5.97
C LEU A 52 4.07 -7.41 -6.80
N ILE A 53 5.32 -7.84 -7.08
CA ILE A 53 6.33 -7.05 -7.80
C ILE A 53 6.51 -5.66 -7.15
N GLY A 54 6.46 -5.63 -5.82
CA GLY A 54 6.62 -4.43 -5.00
C GLY A 54 5.48 -3.42 -5.08
N ARG A 55 4.30 -3.78 -5.63
CA ARG A 55 3.16 -2.86 -5.79
C ARG A 55 1.84 -3.50 -5.41
N THR A 56 0.97 -2.75 -4.75
CA THR A 56 -0.36 -3.26 -4.41
C THR A 56 -1.42 -2.17 -4.39
N VAL A 57 -2.68 -2.55 -4.56
CA VAL A 57 -3.82 -1.64 -4.42
C VAL A 57 -4.33 -1.72 -2.99
N ILE A 58 -4.54 -0.55 -2.37
CA ILE A 58 -5.02 -0.43 -0.99
C ILE A 58 -6.17 0.59 -0.93
N ALA A 59 -7.22 0.27 -0.17
CA ALA A 59 -8.38 1.14 -0.01
C ALA A 59 -8.04 2.37 0.84
N PHE A 60 -8.63 3.52 0.55
CA PHE A 60 -8.35 4.76 1.28
C PHE A 60 -8.77 4.74 2.76
N ASN A 61 -9.65 3.82 3.15
CA ASN A 61 -10.03 3.60 4.56
C ASN A 61 -9.04 2.71 5.32
N LYS A 62 -8.08 2.09 4.62
CA LYS A 62 -6.97 1.30 5.17
C LYS A 62 -5.63 2.04 5.15
N MET A 63 -5.61 3.28 4.65
CA MET A 63 -4.46 4.17 4.72
C MET A 63 -4.59 5.12 5.91
N LYS A 64 -3.48 5.42 6.57
CA LYS A 64 -3.36 6.48 7.59
C LYS A 64 -2.42 7.58 7.09
#